data_AF-A0A852NLC9-F1
#
_entry.id   AF-A0A852NLC9-F1
#
_cell.length_a   1.000
_cell.length_b   1.000
_cell.length_c   1.000
_cell.angle_alpha   90.00
_cell.angle_beta   90.00
_cell.angle_gamma   90.00
#
_symmetry.space_group_name_H-M   'P 1'
#
loop_
_entity.id
_entity.type
_entity.pdbx_description
1 polymer ?
#
loop_
_entity_poly.entity_id
_entity_poly.type
_entity_poly.pdbx_seq_one_letter_code
_entity_poly.pdbx_strand_id
1 'polypeptide(L)'
;MGRILQVLCLLLLLTPCPCAVITGACQRDPQCGSGTCCAVSLWLRGLRVCTPLGHEGDECHPFSHKVPFFGKRQHHTCPCLPNLLCSRFLDSRYRCSSDFKNIDF
;
A
#
# COMPACT_ATOMS: atom_id res chain seq x y z
N MET A 1 5.00 28.68 33.71
CA MET A 1 4.10 27.52 33.50
C MET A 1 3.18 27.67 32.29
N GLY A 2 2.48 28.81 32.10
CA GLY A 2 1.52 28.99 30.99
C GLY A 2 2.11 28.87 29.56
N ARG A 3 3.32 29.39 29.32
CA ARG A 3 3.97 29.29 27.99
C ARG A 3 4.32 27.85 27.58
N ILE A 4 4.74 27.02 28.53
CA ILE A 4 5.08 25.61 28.27
C ILE A 4 3.79 24.84 27.96
N LEU A 5 2.72 25.12 28.71
CA LEU A 5 1.41 24.53 28.48
C LEU A 5 0.83 24.93 27.10
N GLN A 6 1.00 26.19 26.69
CA GLN A 6 0.60 26.66 25.36
C GLN A 6 1.39 25.99 24.24
N VAL A 7 2.70 25.82 24.39
CA VAL A 7 3.54 25.13 23.40
C VAL A 7 3.15 23.65 23.30
N LEU A 8 2.93 22.96 24.43
CA LEU A 8 2.43 21.58 24.43
C LEU A 8 1.07 21.47 23.73
N CYS A 9 0.16 22.43 24.00
CA CYS A 9 -1.16 22.47 23.39
C CYS A 9 -1.08 22.70 21.87
N LEU A 10 -0.20 23.59 21.40
CA LEU A 10 0.06 23.79 19.97
C LEU A 10 0.66 22.53 19.30
N LEU A 11 1.59 21.83 19.97
CA LEU A 11 2.15 20.57 19.46
C LEU A 11 1.12 19.44 19.40
N LEU A 12 0.18 19.38 20.35
CA LEU A 12 -0.94 18.44 20.34
C LEU A 12 -1.95 18.75 19.22
N LEU A 13 -2.12 20.01 18.85
CA LEU A 13 -2.96 20.43 17.72
C LEU A 13 -2.29 20.16 16.36
N LEU A 14 -0.96 20.09 16.32
CA LEU A 14 -0.17 19.70 15.15
C LEU A 14 -0.15 18.18 14.93
N THR A 15 -1.19 17.44 15.38
CA THR A 15 -1.36 16.04 14.97
C THR A 15 -1.21 15.98 13.46
N PRO A 16 -0.27 15.19 12.91
CA PRO A 16 -0.21 14.96 11.49
C PRO A 16 -1.46 14.15 11.17
N CYS A 17 -2.56 14.85 10.91
CA CYS A 17 -3.80 14.25 10.51
C CYS A 17 -3.45 13.46 9.24
N PRO A 18 -3.56 12.12 9.24
CA PRO A 18 -3.40 11.38 8.02
C PRO A 18 -4.55 11.87 7.15
N CYS A 19 -4.26 12.77 6.22
CA CYS A 19 -5.25 13.37 5.35
C CYS A 19 -6.05 12.21 4.75
N ALA A 20 -7.27 12.01 5.23
CA ALA A 20 -8.17 11.03 4.67
C ALA A 20 -8.47 11.51 3.26
N VAL A 21 -7.81 10.92 2.26
CA VAL A 21 -7.96 11.36 0.89
C VAL A 21 -9.32 10.91 0.39
N ILE A 22 -10.29 11.83 0.43
CA ILE A 22 -11.67 11.64 -0.04
C ILE A 22 -11.71 11.19 -1.51
N THR A 23 -10.67 11.48 -2.30
CA THR A 23 -10.58 11.16 -3.73
C THR A 23 -9.85 9.85 -4.04
N GLY A 24 -9.44 9.09 -3.02
CA GLY A 24 -8.65 7.87 -3.20
C GLY A 24 -7.25 8.09 -3.79
N ALA A 25 -6.84 9.33 -4.10
CA ALA A 25 -5.49 9.64 -4.57
C ALA A 25 -4.46 9.57 -3.45
N CYS A 26 -3.20 9.28 -3.75
CA CYS A 26 -2.16 9.18 -2.72
C CYS A 26 -0.77 9.47 -3.30
N GLN A 27 0.23 9.58 -2.42
CA GLN A 27 1.64 9.63 -2.82
C GLN A 27 2.47 8.54 -2.13
N ARG A 28 2.10 8.15 -0.90
CA ARG A 28 2.72 7.09 -0.10
C ARG A 28 1.66 6.30 0.65
N ASP A 29 1.99 5.06 1.02
CA ASP A 29 1.09 4.14 1.72
C ASP A 29 0.50 4.70 3.04
N PRO A 30 1.20 5.50 3.87
CA PRO A 30 0.64 6.03 5.12
C PRO A 30 -0.57 6.96 4.95
N GLN A 31 -0.84 7.44 3.73
CA GLN A 31 -2.02 8.25 3.41
C GLN A 31 -3.26 7.37 3.14
N CYS A 32 -3.04 6.08 2.91
CA CYS A 32 -4.08 5.11 2.63
C CYS A 32 -4.45 4.32 3.91
N GLY A 33 -5.67 3.79 3.95
CA GLY A 33 -6.18 3.03 5.09
C GLY A 33 -5.57 1.62 5.20
N SER A 34 -5.86 0.95 6.32
CA SER A 34 -5.51 -0.45 6.52
C SER A 34 -6.02 -1.33 5.37
N GLY A 35 -5.20 -2.28 4.92
CA GLY A 35 -5.56 -3.17 3.81
C GLY A 35 -5.46 -2.54 2.42
N THR A 36 -4.83 -1.37 2.30
CA THR A 36 -4.61 -0.69 1.00
C THR A 36 -3.17 -0.22 0.84
N CYS A 37 -2.74 -0.03 -0.40
CA CYS A 37 -1.42 0.51 -0.75
C CYS A 37 -1.54 1.64 -1.79
N CYS A 38 -0.52 2.49 -1.90
CA CYS A 38 -0.54 3.61 -2.84
C CYS A 38 0.05 3.21 -4.21
N ALA A 39 -0.76 2.61 -5.09
CA ALA A 39 -0.31 2.09 -6.39
C ALA A 39 -0.47 3.10 -7.54
N VAL A 40 0.26 2.90 -8.63
CA VAL A 40 0.17 3.73 -9.85
C VAL A 40 -1.13 3.42 -10.60
N SER A 41 -1.82 4.45 -11.09
CA SER A 41 -3.02 4.28 -11.92
C SER A 41 -2.68 3.62 -13.27
N LEU A 42 -3.52 2.68 -13.72
CA LEU A 42 -3.38 2.06 -15.05
C LEU A 42 -3.67 3.05 -16.20
N TRP A 43 -4.53 4.03 -15.95
CA TRP A 43 -5.11 4.89 -16.99
C TRP A 43 -4.47 6.28 -17.04
N LEU A 44 -4.05 6.80 -15.89
CA LEU A 44 -3.60 8.19 -15.74
C LEU A 44 -2.14 8.24 -15.30
N ARG A 45 -1.27 8.71 -16.21
CA ARG A 45 0.16 8.91 -15.92
C ARG A 45 0.33 9.91 -14.77
N GLY A 46 1.21 9.58 -13.83
CA GLY A 46 1.52 10.44 -12.69
C GLY A 46 0.49 10.41 -11.55
N LEU A 47 -0.68 9.78 -11.74
CA LEU A 47 -1.65 9.56 -10.68
C LEU A 47 -1.36 8.27 -9.93
N ARG A 48 -1.44 8.34 -8.59
CA ARG A 48 -1.45 7.17 -7.72
C ARG A 48 -2.72 7.17 -6.90
N VAL A 49 -3.25 5.99 -6.63
CA VAL A 49 -4.50 5.79 -5.90
C VAL A 49 -4.34 4.68 -4.86
N CYS A 50 -5.02 4.86 -3.73
CA CYS A 50 -5.16 3.82 -2.72
C CYS A 50 -5.89 2.64 -3.35
N THR A 51 -5.17 1.53 -3.46
CA THR A 51 -5.60 0.30 -4.13
C THR A 51 -5.61 -0.81 -3.07
N PRO A 52 -6.62 -1.70 -3.06
CA PRO A 52 -6.67 -2.80 -2.10
C PRO A 52 -5.47 -3.75 -2.25
N LEU A 53 -5.11 -4.44 -1.17
CA LEU A 53 -4.17 -5.56 -1.22
C LEU A 53 -4.71 -6.69 -2.13
N GLY A 54 -3.80 -7.47 -2.71
CA GLY A 54 -4.16 -8.57 -3.60
C GLY A 54 -4.81 -9.74 -2.84
N HIS A 55 -5.94 -10.21 -3.34
CA HIS A 55 -6.67 -11.39 -2.89
C HIS A 55 -6.19 -12.63 -3.65
N GLU A 56 -6.67 -13.80 -3.26
CA GLU A 56 -6.31 -15.05 -3.93
C GLU A 56 -6.65 -15.02 -5.43
N GLY A 57 -5.67 -15.34 -6.27
CA GLY A 57 -5.76 -15.28 -7.73
C GLY A 57 -5.37 -13.93 -8.36
N ASP A 58 -5.30 -12.85 -7.59
CA ASP A 58 -4.94 -11.52 -8.12
C ASP A 58 -3.49 -11.47 -8.60
N GLU A 59 -3.23 -10.70 -9.66
CA GLU A 59 -1.88 -10.46 -10.14
C GLU A 59 -1.06 -9.67 -9.12
N CYS A 60 0.16 -10.14 -8.88
CA CYS A 60 1.09 -9.54 -7.93
C CYS A 60 2.47 -9.39 -8.57
N HIS A 61 3.33 -8.58 -7.96
CA HIS A 61 4.71 -8.44 -8.40
C HIS A 61 5.65 -8.96 -7.30
N PRO A 62 6.64 -9.82 -7.61
CA PRO A 62 7.47 -10.47 -6.60
C PRO A 62 8.31 -9.48 -5.77
N PHE A 63 8.63 -8.32 -6.34
CA PHE A 63 9.37 -7.24 -5.66
C PHE A 63 8.45 -6.18 -5.02
N SER A 64 7.17 -6.48 -4.83
CA SER A 64 6.26 -5.58 -4.11
C SER A 64 6.60 -5.52 -2.63
N HIS A 65 7.03 -4.35 -2.16
CA HIS A 65 7.27 -4.10 -0.73
C HIS A 65 5.99 -4.24 0.09
N LYS A 66 6.13 -4.77 1.31
CA LYS A 66 5.07 -4.86 2.31
C LYS A 66 4.52 -3.46 2.66
N VAL A 67 3.24 -3.41 3.05
CA VAL A 67 2.58 -2.18 3.51
C VAL A 67 2.82 -2.02 5.02
N PRO A 68 3.08 -0.79 5.53
CA PRO A 68 3.25 0.45 4.78
C PRO A 68 4.65 0.59 4.19
N PHE A 69 4.72 0.91 2.90
CA PHE A 69 5.95 1.32 2.24
C PHE A 69 6.10 2.85 2.25
N PHE A 70 7.20 3.35 2.82
CA PHE A 70 7.46 4.78 2.92
C PHE A 70 8.06 5.40 1.64
N GLY A 71 8.53 4.56 0.71
CA GLY A 71 8.95 5.00 -0.62
C GLY A 71 7.77 5.27 -1.56
N LYS A 72 8.08 5.53 -2.83
CA LYS A 72 7.06 5.67 -3.88
C LYS A 72 6.94 4.37 -4.66
N ARG A 73 5.74 3.80 -4.73
CA ARG A 73 5.47 2.64 -5.57
C ARG A 73 5.54 3.05 -7.05
N GLN A 74 6.12 2.17 -7.85
CA GLN A 74 6.24 2.29 -9.30
C GLN A 74 5.33 1.30 -10.04
N HIS A 75 4.82 0.29 -9.32
CA HIS A 75 3.93 -0.72 -9.88
C HIS A 75 2.47 -0.33 -9.65
N HIS A 76 1.62 -0.81 -10.55
CA HIS A 76 0.16 -0.70 -10.45
C HIS A 76 -0.45 -1.79 -9.56
N THR A 77 0.34 -2.76 -9.10
CA THR A 77 -0.09 -3.82 -8.20
C THR A 77 0.30 -3.55 -6.75
N CYS A 78 -0.60 -3.88 -5.83
CA CYS A 78 -0.33 -3.94 -4.40
C CYS A 78 0.23 -5.31 -4.01
N PRO A 79 0.91 -5.44 -2.85
CA PRO A 79 1.27 -6.77 -2.34
C PRO A 79 0.01 -7.55 -1.98
N CYS A 80 0.16 -8.87 -1.88
CA CYS A 80 -0.92 -9.75 -1.43
C CYS A 80 -1.32 -9.47 0.02
N LEU A 81 -2.50 -9.93 0.41
CA LEU A 81 -2.92 -9.97 1.81
C LEU A 81 -1.90 -10.74 2.68
N PRO A 82 -1.82 -10.46 3.99
CA PRO A 82 -0.81 -11.05 4.88
C PRO A 82 -0.78 -12.59 4.93
N ASN A 83 -1.90 -13.24 4.58
CA ASN A 83 -2.07 -14.69 4.55
C ASN A 83 -1.80 -15.32 3.17
N LEU A 84 -1.34 -14.53 2.20
CA LEU A 84 -1.10 -14.95 0.82
C LEU A 84 0.33 -14.62 0.41
N LEU A 85 0.87 -15.44 -0.50
CA LEU A 85 2.20 -15.27 -1.08
C LEU A 85 2.08 -14.94 -2.56
N CYS A 86 3.01 -14.14 -3.05
CA CYS A 86 3.14 -13.87 -4.48
C CYS A 86 3.99 -14.96 -5.12
N SER A 87 3.37 -15.90 -5.83
CA SER A 87 4.04 -17.05 -6.47
C SER A 87 3.92 -17.01 -7.99
N ARG A 88 4.89 -17.62 -8.68
CA ARG A 88 4.93 -17.73 -10.15
C ARG A 88 4.10 -18.92 -10.60
N PHE A 89 3.16 -18.72 -11.52
CA PHE A 89 2.34 -19.77 -12.12
C PHE A 89 2.92 -20.25 -13.46
N LEU A 90 2.38 -21.36 -13.98
CA LEU A 90 2.79 -22.01 -15.24
C LEU A 90 2.83 -21.07 -16.45
N ASP A 91 2.02 -20.02 -16.43
CA ASP A 91 1.95 -18.99 -17.48
C ASP A 91 2.96 -17.85 -17.30
N SER A 92 3.97 -18.04 -16.43
CA SER A 92 4.97 -17.03 -16.05
C SER A 92 4.40 -15.78 -15.38
N ARG A 93 3.11 -15.76 -15.03
CA ARG A 93 2.50 -14.66 -14.28
C ARG A 93 2.62 -14.91 -12.78
N TYR A 94 2.73 -13.84 -12.03
CA TYR A 94 2.76 -13.88 -10.58
C TYR A 94 1.37 -13.61 -10.04
N ARG A 95 0.88 -14.47 -9.15
CA ARG A 95 -0.43 -14.31 -8.51
C ARG A 95 -0.35 -14.56 -7.02
N CYS A 96 -1.28 -13.96 -6.29
CA CYS A 96 -1.46 -14.22 -4.87
C CYS A 96 -2.07 -15.61 -4.65
N SER A 97 -1.40 -16.46 -3.89
CA SER A 97 -1.87 -17.81 -3.57
C SER A 97 -1.63 -18.12 -2.10
N SER A 98 -2.53 -18.90 -1.53
CA SER A 98 -2.39 -19.49 -0.20
C SER A 98 -1.38 -20.64 -0.17
N ASP A 99 -1.06 -21.20 -1.34
CA ASP A 99 -0.42 -22.49 -1.49
C ASP A 99 1.01 -22.37 -2.07
N PHE A 100 1.99 -22.91 -1.34
CA PHE A 100 3.36 -23.16 -1.85
C PHE A 100 3.40 -24.23 -2.97
N LYS A 101 2.23 -24.75 -3.38
CA LYS A 101 2.06 -25.92 -4.24
C LYS A 101 2.31 -25.66 -5.73
N ASN A 102 2.49 -24.40 -6.14
CA ASN A 102 2.87 -24.00 -7.50
C ASN A 102 4.14 -23.14 -7.45
N ILE A 103 5.18 -23.61 -6.77
CA ILE A 103 6.53 -23.03 -6.89
C ILE A 103 7.37 -24.07 -7.63
N ASP A 104 7.28 -24.07 -8.95
CA ASP A 104 8.25 -24.77 -9.78
C ASP A 104 9.59 -24.00 -9.69
N PHE A 105 10.57 -24.64 -9.02
CA PHE A 105 11.96 -24.20 -8.92
C PHE A 105 12.64 -24.22 -10.29
#